data_AF-A0AAD4C6Q4-F1
#
_entry.id   AF-A0AAD4C6Q4-F1
#
_cell.length_a   1.000
_cell.length_b   1.000
_cell.length_c   1.000
_cell.angle_alpha   90.00
_cell.angle_beta   90.00
_cell.angle_gamma   90.00
#
_symmetry.space_group_name_H-M   'P 1'
#
loop_
_entity.id
_entity.type
_entity.pdbx_description
1 polymer ?
#
loop_
_entity_poly.entity_id
_entity_poly.type
_entity_poly.pdbx_seq_one_letter_code
_entity_poly.pdbx_strand_id
1 'polypeptide(L)'
;MPKVVSRSAVSSSTDAQPTASAAAALRVYYCICGEFILVIEKSLVELPKRQTDGATIIRSHDSGIMKAVVFKLNANPVEPVLVERSGGHERQYRFSCPRCNLLVGYQSFPPPVKSAPYLYILKAL
;
A
#
# COMPACT_ATOMS: atom_id res chain seq x y z
N MET A 1 2.87 16.14 -44.21
CA MET A 1 2.56 15.50 -42.91
C MET A 1 3.79 15.63 -42.01
N PRO A 2 3.77 16.43 -40.92
CA PRO A 2 4.96 16.60 -40.10
C PRO A 2 5.09 15.45 -39.10
N LYS A 3 6.28 14.85 -39.05
CA LYS A 3 6.67 13.75 -38.16
C LYS A 3 6.95 14.32 -36.77
N VAL A 4 6.09 14.03 -35.79
CA VAL A 4 6.31 14.41 -34.39
C VAL A 4 7.45 13.56 -33.83
N VAL A 5 8.47 14.21 -33.25
CA VAL A 5 9.55 13.56 -32.51
C VAL A 5 9.54 14.11 -31.10
N SER A 6 9.11 13.32 -30.12
CA SER A 6 9.09 13.69 -28.71
C SER A 6 10.49 13.61 -28.12
N ARG A 7 11.07 14.74 -27.73
CA ARG A 7 12.30 14.79 -26.94
C ARG A 7 11.92 14.81 -25.46
N SER A 8 12.01 13.65 -24.81
CA SER A 8 11.91 13.55 -23.35
C SER A 8 13.24 14.01 -22.74
N ALA A 9 13.26 15.18 -22.11
CA ALA A 9 14.40 15.59 -21.30
C ALA A 9 14.30 14.91 -19.93
N VAL A 10 15.16 13.93 -19.66
CA VAL A 10 15.39 13.42 -18.30
C VAL A 10 16.52 14.24 -17.71
N SER A 11 16.20 15.11 -16.77
CA SER A 11 17.19 15.88 -16.02
C SER A 11 17.60 15.06 -14.80
N SER A 12 18.85 14.57 -14.78
CA SER A 12 19.44 13.90 -13.62
C SER A 12 20.61 14.75 -13.12
N SER A 13 20.38 15.51 -12.06
CA SER A 13 21.46 16.24 -11.36
C SER A 13 22.21 15.27 -10.45
N THR A 14 23.36 14.80 -10.89
CA THR A 14 24.22 13.83 -10.18
C THR A 14 25.06 14.45 -9.05
N ASP A 15 24.83 15.71 -8.69
CA ASP A 15 25.73 16.50 -7.82
C ASP A 15 25.09 16.97 -6.50
N ALA A 16 23.98 16.36 -6.08
CA ALA A 16 23.39 16.63 -4.77
C ALA A 16 23.88 15.59 -3.76
N GLN A 17 24.42 16.04 -2.62
CA GLN A 17 24.70 15.15 -1.49
C GLN A 17 23.45 14.31 -1.16
N PRO A 18 23.59 13.01 -0.84
CA PRO A 18 22.45 12.16 -0.53
C PRO A 18 21.74 12.72 0.69
N THR A 19 20.60 13.37 0.45
CA THR A 19 19.70 13.82 1.50
C THR A 19 19.20 12.60 2.27
N ALA A 20 18.71 12.77 3.51
CA ALA A 20 18.12 11.66 4.27
C ALA A 20 17.02 10.89 3.48
N SER A 21 16.39 11.57 2.51
CA SER A 21 15.45 11.02 1.54
C SER A 21 16.06 10.04 0.52
N ALA A 22 17.36 10.14 0.23
CA ALA A 22 18.10 9.21 -0.62
C ALA A 22 18.52 7.93 0.14
N ALA A 23 18.56 7.96 1.48
CA ALA A 23 18.92 6.81 2.31
C ALA A 23 17.74 5.83 2.56
N ALA A 24 16.50 6.30 2.49
CA ALA A 24 15.31 5.46 2.60
C ALA A 24 14.79 5.08 1.21
N ALA A 25 15.31 3.98 0.65
CA ALA A 25 14.79 3.44 -0.60
C ALA A 25 13.33 2.97 -0.41
N LEU A 26 12.38 3.82 -0.82
CA LEU A 26 10.96 3.48 -0.83
C LEU A 26 10.72 2.32 -1.80
N ARG A 27 9.94 1.33 -1.37
CA ARG A 27 9.56 0.17 -2.18
C ARG A 27 8.20 0.42 -2.80
N VAL A 28 8.08 0.04 -4.08
CA VAL A 28 6.88 0.24 -4.91
C VAL A 28 6.33 -1.13 -5.27
N TYR A 29 5.06 -1.36 -4.95
CA TYR A 29 4.33 -2.57 -5.30
C TYR A 29 3.23 -2.27 -6.30
N TYR A 30 3.15 -3.13 -7.30
CA TYR A 30 2.17 -3.06 -8.37
C TYR A 30 1.15 -4.17 -8.18
N CYS A 31 -0.04 -3.97 -8.73
CA CYS A 31 -1.00 -5.04 -8.96
C CYS A 31 -0.49 -5.92 -10.10
N ILE A 32 -0.96 -7.17 -10.17
CA ILE A 32 -0.76 -8.07 -11.33
C ILE A 32 -1.15 -7.48 -12.69
N CYS A 33 -2.04 -6.47 -12.74
CA CYS A 33 -2.40 -5.77 -13.97
C CYS A 33 -1.42 -4.64 -14.37
N GLY A 34 -0.36 -4.43 -13.59
CA GLY A 34 0.65 -3.38 -13.76
C GLY A 34 0.28 -2.02 -13.15
N GLU A 35 -0.87 -1.90 -12.48
CA GLU A 35 -1.26 -0.66 -11.80
C GLU A 35 -0.46 -0.46 -10.52
N PHE A 36 -0.01 0.76 -10.25
CA PHE A 36 0.68 1.08 -9.01
C PHE A 36 -0.28 1.03 -7.81
N ILE A 37 0.06 0.29 -6.74
CA ILE A 37 -0.82 0.14 -5.56
C ILE A 37 -0.22 0.68 -4.26
N LEU A 38 1.04 0.38 -3.94
CA LEU A 38 1.59 0.70 -2.62
C LEU A 38 3.02 1.20 -2.72
N VAL A 39 3.29 2.39 -2.17
CA VAL A 39 4.64 2.87 -1.84
C VAL A 39 4.82 2.72 -0.34
N ILE A 40 5.91 2.10 0.12
CA ILE A 40 6.16 1.82 1.53
C ILE A 40 7.66 1.81 1.84
N GLU A 41 8.07 2.29 3.01
CA GLU A 41 9.49 2.32 3.41
C GLU A 41 10.07 0.93 3.78
N LYS A 42 9.21 -0.01 4.20
CA LYS A 42 9.58 -1.38 4.62
C LYS A 42 9.22 -2.44 3.59
N SER A 43 9.96 -3.55 3.55
CA SER A 43 9.60 -4.68 2.71
C SER A 43 8.36 -5.38 3.25
N LEU A 44 7.41 -5.74 2.39
CA LEU A 44 6.25 -6.56 2.78
C LEU A 44 6.64 -7.93 3.37
N VAL A 45 7.85 -8.43 3.07
CA VAL A 45 8.38 -9.70 3.60
C VAL A 45 8.85 -9.57 5.05
N GLU A 46 9.33 -8.39 5.44
CA GLU A 46 9.83 -8.09 6.79
C GLU A 46 8.69 -7.76 7.77
N LEU A 47 7.51 -7.44 7.23
CA LEU A 47 6.34 -7.09 8.03
C LEU A 47 5.63 -8.35 8.56
N PRO A 48 5.03 -8.27 9.77
CA PRO A 48 4.29 -9.39 10.33
C PRO A 48 3.09 -9.76 9.46
N LYS A 49 2.79 -11.05 9.43
CA LYS A 49 1.63 -11.60 8.72
C LYS A 49 0.53 -11.98 9.71
N ARG A 50 -0.71 -11.73 9.31
CA ARG A 50 -1.89 -12.11 10.06
C ARG A 50 -2.12 -13.61 9.95
N GLN A 51 -2.38 -14.27 11.08
CA GLN A 51 -2.54 -15.73 11.14
C GLN A 51 -3.85 -16.24 10.49
N THR A 52 -4.88 -15.40 10.42
CA THR A 52 -6.22 -15.80 9.97
C THR A 52 -6.37 -15.90 8.44
N ASP A 53 -5.61 -15.11 7.69
CA ASP A 53 -5.71 -15.02 6.23
C ASP A 53 -4.37 -14.75 5.53
N GLY A 54 -3.26 -14.67 6.28
CA GLY A 54 -1.93 -14.44 5.74
C GLY A 54 -1.67 -13.02 5.23
N ALA A 55 -2.59 -12.07 5.48
CA ALA A 55 -2.42 -10.68 5.05
C ALA A 55 -1.20 -10.03 5.74
N THR A 56 -0.43 -9.23 5.01
CA THR A 56 0.67 -8.46 5.57
C THR A 56 0.12 -7.29 6.38
N ILE A 57 0.56 -7.15 7.63
CA ILE A 57 0.08 -6.13 8.57
C ILE A 57 0.99 -4.90 8.45
N ILE A 58 0.41 -3.78 8.02
CA ILE A 58 1.05 -2.47 8.03
C ILE A 58 0.50 -1.67 9.20
N ARG A 59 1.37 -1.20 10.09
CA ARG A 59 0.96 -0.29 11.17
C ARG A 59 0.79 1.13 10.62
N SER A 60 -0.39 1.69 10.83
CA SER A 60 -0.77 3.03 10.35
C SER A 60 -0.62 4.11 11.42
N HIS A 61 -0.68 3.76 12.71
CA HIS A 61 -0.61 4.70 13.83
C HIS A 61 0.61 4.46 14.69
N ASP A 62 1.10 5.51 15.35
CA ASP A 62 2.11 5.36 16.37
C ASP A 62 1.51 4.66 17.59
N SER A 63 2.23 3.66 18.09
CA SER A 63 2.06 3.14 19.44
C SER A 63 3.29 3.59 20.21
N GLY A 64 3.22 4.07 21.44
CA GLY A 64 4.37 4.67 22.13
C GLY A 64 5.70 3.88 22.07
N ILE A 65 5.63 2.56 21.86
CA ILE A 65 6.77 1.64 21.68
C ILE A 65 7.26 1.55 20.23
N MET A 66 6.35 1.65 19.25
CA MET A 66 6.67 1.48 17.84
C MET A 66 5.98 2.50 16.94
N LYS A 67 6.76 3.12 16.06
CA LYS A 67 6.27 4.09 15.07
C LYS A 67 5.42 3.46 13.98
N ALA A 68 4.52 4.25 13.42
CA ALA A 68 3.79 3.97 12.19
C ALA A 68 4.77 3.76 11.04
N VAL A 69 4.35 2.95 10.06
CA VAL A 69 5.10 2.76 8.83
C VAL A 69 4.74 3.89 7.87
N VAL A 70 5.74 4.46 7.20
CA VAL A 70 5.50 5.44 6.12
C VAL A 70 5.09 4.70 4.85
N PHE A 71 3.87 4.94 4.40
CA PHE A 71 3.34 4.38 3.16
C PHE A 71 2.24 5.25 2.52
N LYS A 72 1.96 5.01 1.24
CA LYS A 72 0.83 5.54 0.47
C LYS A 72 0.18 4.40 -0.31
N LEU A 73 -1.14 4.27 -0.17
CA LEU A 73 -1.96 3.31 -0.92
C LEU A 73 -2.69 4.04 -2.06
N ASN A 74 -2.64 3.48 -3.26
CA ASN A 74 -3.42 3.88 -4.43
C ASN A 74 -4.45 2.77 -4.71
N ALA A 75 -5.63 2.91 -4.11
CA ALA A 75 -6.71 1.93 -4.22
C ALA A 75 -8.07 2.60 -3.99
N ASN A 76 -9.11 2.05 -4.62
CA ASN A 76 -10.47 2.53 -4.46
C ASN A 76 -11.14 1.83 -3.27
N PRO A 77 -11.82 2.57 -2.37
CA PRO A 77 -12.67 1.92 -1.37
C PRO A 77 -13.81 1.17 -2.08
N VAL A 78 -14.13 -0.02 -1.60
CA VAL A 78 -15.26 -0.82 -2.07
C VAL A 78 -16.20 -1.14 -0.90
N GLU A 79 -17.36 -1.71 -1.22
CA GLU A 79 -18.40 -2.00 -0.23
C GLU A 79 -17.84 -2.83 0.95
N PRO A 80 -18.06 -2.41 2.20
CA PRO A 80 -17.62 -3.16 3.37
C PRO A 80 -18.32 -4.51 3.49
N VAL A 81 -17.60 -5.52 3.96
CA VAL A 81 -18.15 -6.88 4.13
C VAL A 81 -18.01 -7.31 5.59
N LEU A 82 -19.01 -8.03 6.10
CA LEU A 82 -18.91 -8.74 7.37
C LEU A 82 -18.42 -10.17 7.08
N VAL A 83 -17.26 -10.53 7.61
CA VAL A 83 -16.65 -11.84 7.42
C VAL A 83 -16.81 -12.65 8.69
N GLU A 84 -17.39 -13.85 8.57
CA GLU A 84 -17.45 -14.81 9.67
C GLU A 84 -16.09 -15.51 9.82
N ARG A 85 -15.60 -15.58 11.05
CA ARG A 85 -14.34 -16.23 11.46
C ARG A 85 -14.65 -17.17 12.63
N SER A 86 -13.73 -18.09 12.91
CA SER A 86 -13.85 -19.01 14.06
C SER A 86 -14.04 -18.30 15.42
N GLY A 87 -13.60 -17.05 15.54
CA GLY A 87 -13.71 -16.22 16.75
C GLY A 87 -14.79 -15.13 16.69
N GLY A 88 -15.70 -15.17 15.71
CA GLY A 88 -16.78 -14.19 15.56
C GLY A 88 -16.77 -13.47 14.22
N HIS A 89 -17.41 -12.30 14.17
CA HIS A 89 -17.59 -11.54 12.94
C HIS A 89 -16.62 -10.36 12.86
N GLU A 90 -16.01 -10.17 11.69
CA GLU A 90 -15.06 -9.09 11.40
C GLU A 90 -15.61 -8.21 10.29
N ARG A 91 -15.81 -6.93 10.56
CA ARG A 91 -16.17 -5.95 9.52
C ARG A 91 -14.91 -5.49 8.79
N GLN A 92 -14.89 -5.66 7.47
CA GLN A 92 -13.76 -5.29 6.61
C GLN A 92 -14.15 -4.14 5.70
N TYR A 93 -13.45 -3.01 5.82
CA TYR A 93 -13.50 -1.91 4.85
C TYR A 93 -12.42 -2.14 3.81
N ARG A 94 -12.84 -2.55 2.62
CA ARG A 94 -11.99 -3.14 1.58
C ARG A 94 -11.51 -2.11 0.58
N PHE A 95 -10.38 -2.40 -0.06
CA PHE A 95 -9.77 -1.58 -1.09
C PHE A 95 -9.44 -2.42 -2.33
N SER A 96 -9.76 -1.91 -3.51
CA SER A 96 -9.50 -2.56 -4.80
C SER A 96 -8.55 -1.76 -5.68
N CYS A 97 -7.86 -2.46 -6.58
CA CYS A 97 -7.04 -1.86 -7.62
C CYS A 97 -7.91 -0.92 -8.49
N PRO A 98 -7.48 0.34 -8.73
CA PRO A 98 -8.30 1.29 -9.47
C PRO A 98 -8.46 0.95 -10.96
N ARG A 99 -7.60 0.05 -11.49
CA ARG A 99 -7.63 -0.36 -12.90
C ARG A 99 -8.45 -1.64 -13.13
N CYS A 100 -8.20 -2.69 -12.35
CA CYS A 100 -8.79 -4.02 -12.60
C CYS A 100 -9.78 -4.48 -11.51
N ASN A 101 -10.02 -3.65 -10.48
CA ASN A 101 -10.88 -3.96 -9.34
C ASN A 101 -10.46 -5.17 -8.48
N LEU A 102 -9.25 -5.70 -8.68
CA LEU A 102 -8.70 -6.74 -7.82
C LEU A 102 -8.65 -6.27 -6.37
N LEU A 103 -9.09 -7.09 -5.42
CA LEU A 103 -9.03 -6.78 -4.00
C LEU A 103 -7.57 -6.79 -3.52
N VAL A 104 -7.07 -5.66 -3.03
CA VAL A 104 -5.66 -5.49 -2.63
C VAL A 104 -5.45 -5.43 -1.12
N GLY A 105 -6.47 -5.03 -0.36
CA GLY A 105 -6.34 -4.90 1.07
C GLY A 105 -7.63 -4.47 1.76
N TYR A 106 -7.56 -4.32 3.07
CA TYR A 106 -8.67 -3.85 3.90
C TYR A 106 -8.18 -3.29 5.23
N GLN A 107 -9.07 -2.59 5.94
CA GLN A 107 -8.86 -2.14 7.31
C GLN A 107 -10.14 -2.33 8.14
N SER A 108 -10.04 -2.18 9.46
CA SER A 108 -11.18 -2.41 10.37
C SER A 108 -12.11 -1.20 10.53
N PHE A 109 -11.68 0.00 10.14
CA PHE A 109 -12.43 1.25 10.30
C PHE A 109 -12.81 1.84 8.93
N PRO A 110 -13.87 2.65 8.82
CA PRO A 110 -14.24 3.30 7.56
C PRO A 110 -13.08 4.06 6.91
N PRO A 111 -13.03 4.16 5.57
CA PRO A 111 -12.10 5.05 4.87
C PRO A 111 -12.13 6.48 5.47
N PRO A 112 -11.02 7.24 5.38
CA PRO A 112 -9.87 7.05 4.50
C PRO A 112 -8.88 5.98 4.98
N VAL A 113 -7.93 5.64 4.10
CA VAL A 113 -6.77 4.79 4.45
C VAL A 113 -6.06 5.39 5.65
N LYS A 114 -5.60 4.55 6.58
CA LYS A 114 -4.95 4.91 7.87
C LYS A 114 -5.92 5.40 8.96
N SER A 115 -7.22 5.30 8.80
CA SER A 115 -8.16 5.56 9.92
C SER A 115 -8.10 4.47 10.99
N ALA A 116 -7.81 3.23 10.61
CA ALA A 116 -7.55 2.13 11.53
C ALA A 116 -6.07 2.07 11.95
N PRO A 117 -5.75 1.50 13.13
CA PRO A 117 -4.37 1.30 13.57
C PRO A 117 -3.52 0.43 12.63
N TYR A 118 -4.19 -0.45 11.87
CA TYR A 118 -3.55 -1.39 10.94
C TYR A 118 -4.27 -1.38 9.59
N LEU A 119 -3.47 -1.48 8.53
CA LEU A 119 -3.90 -1.82 7.17
C LEU A 119 -3.42 -3.24 6.86
N TYR A 120 -4.30 -4.05 6.29
CA TYR A 120 -4.01 -5.44 5.92
C TYR A 120 -3.91 -5.53 4.40
N ILE A 121 -2.73 -5.92 3.90
CA ILE A 121 -2.47 -6.09 2.47
C ILE A 121 -2.57 -7.57 2.12
N LEU A 122 -3.40 -7.89 1.13
CA LEU A 122 -3.56 -9.26 0.66
C LEU A 122 -2.38 -9.69 -0.21
N LYS A 123 -2.12 -10.99 -0.26
CA LYS A 123 -1.00 -11.58 -1.02
C LYS A 123 -1.09 -11.36 -2.55
N ALA A 124 -2.23 -10.89 -3.06
CA ALA A 124 -2.52 -10.75 -4.50
C ALA A 124 -1.95 -9.47 -5.15
N LEU A 125 -0.90 -8.88 -4.59
CA LEU A 125 -0.12 -7.82 -5.24
C LEU A 125 0.92 -8.43 -6.17
#